data_AF-A0A9E3SIA3-F1
#
_entry.id   AF-A0A9E3SIA3-F1
#
_cell.length_a   1.000
_cell.length_b   1.000
_cell.length_c   1.000
_cell.angle_alpha   90.00
_cell.angle_beta   90.00
_cell.angle_gamma   90.00
#
_symmetry.space_group_name_H-M   'P 1'
#
loop_
_entity.id
_entity.type
_entity.pdbx_description
1 polymer ?
#
loop_
_entity_poly.entity_id
_entity_poly.type
_entity_poly.pdbx_seq_one_letter_code
_entity_poly.pdbx_strand_id
1 'polypeptide(L)'
;MKALIFPKHYRLTLVLLLSAKLLLLFSITACSPKPHPRQAFLNEIDSLQSQLLADSLAFQDLLRKPHDSTISQMKKLLSQTLSSDPFFESRSSRLESGILYFEQLKAESDAFLEEISYTAEQLRNLRHDIDQEVLDNIIIREYINTEAEAVKRIKAKNQYFLNSLNANLLLIETLVTNNAERSVSN
;
A
#
# COMPACT_ATOMS: atom_id res chain seq x y z
N MET A 1 -30.11 22.26 -68.07
CA MET A 1 -29.27 21.97 -66.89
C MET A 1 -28.45 23.22 -66.58
N LYS A 2 -28.79 23.96 -65.51
CA LYS A 2 -28.10 25.22 -65.15
C LYS A 2 -26.92 24.90 -64.25
N ALA A 3 -25.72 25.26 -64.69
CA ALA A 3 -24.49 25.10 -63.92
C ALA A 3 -24.51 26.02 -62.68
N LEU A 4 -24.27 25.44 -61.51
CA LEU A 4 -24.05 26.18 -60.26
C LEU A 4 -22.70 26.89 -60.31
N ILE A 5 -22.73 28.20 -60.58
CA ILE A 5 -21.58 29.08 -60.39
C ILE A 5 -21.53 29.42 -58.89
N PHE A 6 -20.67 28.72 -58.15
CA PHE A 6 -20.39 29.05 -56.75
C PHE A 6 -19.50 30.30 -56.66
N PRO A 7 -19.82 31.29 -55.81
CA PRO A 7 -19.09 32.55 -55.78
C PRO A 7 -17.73 32.40 -55.09
N LYS A 8 -16.72 33.05 -55.69
CA LYS A 8 -15.30 33.14 -55.27
C LYS A 8 -15.07 33.45 -53.78
N HIS A 9 -16.04 34.03 -53.10
CA HIS A 9 -15.95 34.50 -51.72
C HIS A 9 -15.97 33.38 -50.65
N TYR A 10 -16.53 32.20 -50.95
CA TYR A 10 -16.54 31.07 -50.01
C TYR A 10 -15.16 30.44 -49.80
N ARG A 11 -14.32 30.42 -50.84
CA ARG A 11 -12.94 29.91 -50.72
C ARG A 11 -12.10 30.80 -49.80
N LEU A 12 -12.28 32.12 -49.87
CA LEU A 12 -11.52 33.07 -49.05
C LEU A 12 -11.91 32.99 -47.57
N THR A 13 -13.20 32.86 -47.27
CA THR A 13 -13.69 32.69 -45.90
C THR A 13 -13.24 31.37 -45.29
N LEU A 14 -13.23 30.28 -46.06
CA LEU A 14 -12.76 28.98 -45.59
C LEU A 14 -11.26 29.01 -45.26
N VAL A 15 -10.45 29.66 -46.11
CA VAL A 15 -9.00 29.82 -45.89
C VAL A 15 -8.70 30.72 -44.69
N LEU A 16 -9.46 31.81 -44.50
CA LEU A 16 -9.35 32.67 -43.33
C LEU A 16 -9.74 31.95 -42.03
N LEU A 17 -10.79 31.12 -42.04
CA LEU A 17 -11.20 30.31 -40.89
C LEU A 17 -10.16 29.23 -40.55
N LEU A 18 -9.58 28.57 -41.55
CA LEU A 18 -8.54 27.56 -41.36
C LEU A 18 -7.23 28.17 -40.85
N SER A 19 -6.84 29.35 -41.35
CA SER A 19 -5.64 30.06 -40.90
C SER A 19 -5.80 30.66 -39.50
N ALA A 20 -6.98 31.15 -39.14
CA ALA A 20 -7.29 31.56 -37.77
C ALA A 20 -7.26 30.38 -36.78
N LYS A 21 -7.75 29.20 -37.18
CA LYS A 21 -7.64 27.97 -36.36
C LYS A 21 -6.19 27.52 -36.19
N LEU A 22 -5.37 27.62 -37.24
CA LEU A 22 -3.94 27.32 -37.17
C LEU A 22 -3.20 28.28 -36.24
N LEU A 23 -3.47 29.59 -36.31
CA LEU A 23 -2.91 30.59 -35.40
C LEU A 23 -3.32 30.33 -33.93
N LEU A 24 -4.58 29.97 -33.68
CA LEU A 24 -5.04 29.56 -32.34
C LEU A 24 -4.35 28.30 -31.83
N LEU A 25 -4.13 27.29 -32.67
CA LEU A 25 -3.37 26.08 -32.31
C LEU A 25 -1.92 26.40 -31.94
N PHE A 26 -1.26 27.32 -32.65
CA PHE A 26 0.08 27.78 -32.31
C PHE A 26 0.14 28.60 -31.01
N SER A 27 -0.86 29.43 -30.73
CA SER A 27 -0.95 30.21 -29.48
C SER A 27 -1.21 29.32 -28.26
N ILE A 28 -1.97 28.22 -28.41
CA ILE A 28 -2.21 27.27 -27.30
C ILE A 28 -0.95 26.44 -27.00
N THR A 29 -0.11 26.14 -28.00
CA THR A 29 1.18 25.45 -27.76
C THR A 29 2.28 26.36 -27.18
N ALA A 30 2.17 27.69 -27.32
CA ALA A 30 3.11 28.65 -26.74
C ALA A 30 2.79 29.01 -25.27
N CYS A 31 1.64 28.57 -24.76
CA CYS A 31 1.23 28.73 -23.36
C CYS A 31 1.06 27.35 -22.69
N SER A 32 1.94 26.40 -22.98
CA SER A 32 2.13 25.29 -22.05
C SER A 32 2.82 25.86 -20.82
N PRO A 33 2.21 25.80 -19.62
CA PRO A 33 2.92 26.15 -18.40
C PRO A 33 4.18 25.29 -18.37
N LYS A 34 5.36 25.92 -18.28
CA LYS A 34 6.60 25.19 -18.02
C LYS A 34 6.32 24.30 -16.81
N PRO A 35 6.64 22.99 -16.86
CA PRO A 35 6.42 22.13 -15.71
C PRO A 35 7.04 22.82 -14.50
N HIS A 36 6.23 23.02 -13.46
CA HIS A 36 6.68 23.68 -12.24
C HIS A 36 7.97 22.97 -11.83
N PRO A 37 9.06 23.67 -11.47
CA PRO A 37 10.34 23.04 -11.14
C PRO A 37 10.22 22.00 -10.00
N ARG A 38 9.09 22.01 -9.29
CA ARG A 38 8.75 21.10 -8.19
C ARG A 38 7.77 19.98 -8.54
N GLN A 39 7.25 19.93 -9.78
CA GLN A 39 6.31 18.89 -10.21
C GLN A 39 6.90 17.49 -10.08
N ALA A 40 8.22 17.35 -10.32
CA ALA A 40 8.91 16.09 -10.11
C ALA A 40 8.81 15.61 -8.66
N PHE A 41 8.99 16.51 -7.69
CA PHE A 41 8.85 16.19 -6.27
C PHE A 41 7.43 15.80 -5.88
N LEU A 42 6.42 16.50 -6.41
CA LEU A 42 5.02 16.16 -6.17
C LEU A 42 4.70 14.74 -6.68
N ASN A 43 5.17 14.39 -7.87
CA ASN A 43 4.97 13.06 -8.43
C ASN A 43 5.67 11.97 -7.58
N GLU A 44 6.85 12.27 -7.02
CA GLU A 44 7.54 11.35 -6.10
C GLU A 44 6.76 11.15 -4.79
N ILE A 45 6.21 12.23 -4.23
CA ILE A 45 5.36 12.17 -3.03
C ILE A 45 4.09 11.37 -3.31
N ASP A 46 3.40 11.63 -4.43
CA ASP A 46 2.19 10.91 -4.80
C ASP A 46 2.47 9.39 -4.98
N SER A 47 3.66 9.04 -5.51
CA SER A 47 4.14 7.66 -5.61
C SER A 47 4.36 7.02 -4.23
N LEU A 48 5.04 7.72 -3.31
CA LEU A 48 5.27 7.25 -1.94
C LEU A 48 3.95 7.08 -1.17
N GLN A 49 3.02 8.02 -1.30
CA GLN A 49 1.69 7.93 -0.69
C GLN A 49 0.90 6.72 -1.22
N SER A 50 0.98 6.46 -2.52
CA SER A 50 0.32 5.30 -3.14
C SER A 50 0.88 3.97 -2.63
N GLN A 51 2.21 3.87 -2.49
CA GLN A 51 2.87 2.68 -1.93
C GLN A 51 2.49 2.48 -0.46
N LEU A 52 2.54 3.55 0.34
CA LEU A 52 2.18 3.51 1.75
C LEU A 52 0.72 3.11 1.96
N LEU A 53 -0.20 3.59 1.11
CA LEU A 53 -1.60 3.18 1.15
C LEU A 53 -1.77 1.70 0.85
N ALA A 54 -1.07 1.18 -0.16
CA ALA A 54 -1.12 -0.24 -0.50
C ALA A 54 -0.60 -1.11 0.65
N ASP A 55 0.51 -0.72 1.27
CA ASP A 55 1.08 -1.42 2.43
C ASP A 55 0.15 -1.35 3.64
N SER A 56 -0.48 -0.19 3.89
CA SER A 56 -1.48 -0.01 4.96
C SER A 56 -2.68 -0.93 4.78
N LEU A 57 -3.25 -0.99 3.58
CA LEU A 57 -4.38 -1.86 3.29
C LEU A 57 -4.03 -3.34 3.47
N ALA A 58 -2.87 -3.76 2.96
CA ALA A 58 -2.39 -5.13 3.14
C ALA A 58 -2.20 -5.49 4.63
N PHE A 59 -1.71 -4.54 5.44
CA PHE A 59 -1.54 -4.74 6.88
C PHE A 59 -2.88 -4.76 7.64
N GLN A 60 -3.85 -3.93 7.26
CA GLN A 60 -5.18 -3.96 7.87
C GLN A 60 -5.93 -5.26 7.56
N ASP A 61 -5.80 -5.79 6.34
CA ASP A 61 -6.37 -7.09 5.98
C ASP A 61 -5.73 -8.24 6.76
N LEU A 62 -4.44 -8.11 7.08
CA LEU A 62 -3.73 -8.99 8.00
C LEU A 62 -4.40 -9.04 9.37
N LEU A 63 -4.66 -7.88 9.98
CA LEU A 63 -5.28 -7.77 11.30
C LEU A 63 -6.74 -8.23 11.32
N ARG A 64 -7.44 -8.16 10.19
CA ARG A 64 -8.82 -8.66 10.04
C ARG A 64 -8.90 -10.19 10.02
N LYS A 65 -7.80 -10.90 9.76
CA LYS A 65 -7.77 -12.36 9.92
C LYS A 65 -8.06 -12.71 11.39
N PRO A 66 -8.70 -13.86 11.67
CA PRO A 66 -9.30 -14.11 12.98
C PRO A 66 -8.23 -14.49 14.03
N HIS A 67 -7.41 -13.52 14.44
CA HIS A 67 -6.33 -13.67 15.42
C HIS A 67 -6.85 -14.25 16.73
N ASP A 68 -7.94 -13.70 17.28
CA ASP A 68 -8.51 -14.16 18.55
C ASP A 68 -9.09 -15.59 18.45
N SER A 69 -9.68 -15.94 17.30
CA SER A 69 -10.12 -17.33 17.04
C SER A 69 -8.93 -18.29 16.96
N THR A 70 -7.87 -17.85 16.29
CA THR A 70 -6.64 -18.61 16.07
C THR A 70 -5.93 -18.89 17.40
N ILE A 71 -5.78 -17.86 18.25
CA ILE A 71 -5.25 -18.00 19.62
C ILE A 71 -6.16 -18.92 20.45
N SER A 72 -7.48 -18.76 20.38
CA SER A 72 -8.42 -19.60 21.14
C SER A 72 -8.33 -21.08 20.73
N GLN A 73 -8.17 -21.35 19.44
CA GLN A 73 -7.97 -22.71 18.92
C GLN A 73 -6.62 -23.28 19.38
N MET A 74 -5.53 -22.51 19.34
CA MET A 74 -4.23 -22.93 19.86
C MET A 74 -4.30 -23.24 21.37
N LYS A 75 -4.95 -22.37 22.17
CA LYS A 75 -5.16 -22.59 23.62
C LYS A 75 -5.99 -23.85 23.89
N LYS A 76 -7.03 -24.10 23.08
CA LYS A 76 -7.84 -25.33 23.15
C LYS A 76 -7.00 -26.56 22.83
N LEU A 77 -6.22 -26.55 21.75
CA LEU A 77 -5.34 -27.66 21.38
C LEU A 77 -4.30 -27.94 22.46
N LEU A 78 -3.71 -26.89 23.05
CA LEU A 78 -2.77 -27.02 24.15
C LEU A 78 -3.41 -27.73 25.35
N SER A 79 -4.63 -27.31 25.74
CA SER A 79 -5.38 -27.96 26.83
C SER A 79 -5.78 -29.41 26.55
N GLN A 80 -5.86 -29.80 25.28
CA GLN A 80 -6.20 -31.15 24.83
C GLN A 80 -4.97 -32.04 24.59
N THR A 81 -3.76 -31.46 24.61
CA THR A 81 -2.53 -32.23 24.40
C THR A 81 -2.25 -32.99 25.69
N LEU A 82 -2.33 -34.32 25.64
CA LEU A 82 -2.07 -35.19 26.78
C LEU A 82 -0.57 -35.32 27.02
N SER A 83 -0.14 -35.31 28.28
CA SER A 83 1.27 -35.54 28.67
C SER A 83 1.80 -36.92 28.26
N SER A 84 0.90 -37.85 27.96
CA SER A 84 1.21 -39.17 27.42
C SER A 84 1.47 -39.20 25.90
N ASP A 85 1.31 -38.08 25.17
CA ASP A 85 1.68 -38.00 23.76
C ASP A 85 3.22 -37.99 23.63
N PRO A 86 3.85 -38.89 22.85
CA PRO A 86 5.29 -38.90 22.63
C PRO A 86 5.84 -37.60 22.00
N PHE A 87 4.98 -36.75 21.47
CA PHE A 87 5.33 -35.42 20.94
C PHE A 87 4.79 -34.26 21.81
N PHE A 88 4.33 -34.54 23.03
CA PHE A 88 3.73 -33.55 23.94
C PHE A 88 4.60 -32.29 24.10
N GLU A 89 5.86 -32.45 24.52
CA GLU A 89 6.74 -31.29 24.75
C GLU A 89 6.92 -30.43 23.50
N SER A 90 7.15 -31.05 22.35
CA SER A 90 7.36 -30.32 21.10
C SER A 90 6.09 -29.61 20.61
N ARG A 91 4.91 -30.22 20.74
CA ARG A 91 3.64 -29.60 20.34
C ARG A 91 3.23 -28.49 21.29
N SER A 92 3.32 -28.73 22.60
CA SER A 92 2.98 -27.73 23.62
C SER A 92 3.87 -26.51 23.49
N SER A 93 5.19 -26.69 23.35
CA SER A 93 6.14 -25.59 23.14
C SER A 93 5.85 -24.78 21.87
N ARG A 94 5.49 -25.44 20.76
CA ARG A 94 5.11 -24.76 19.51
C ARG A 94 3.80 -23.98 19.63
N LEU A 95 2.80 -24.55 20.30
CA LEU A 95 1.51 -23.89 20.55
C LEU A 95 1.68 -22.68 21.46
N GLU A 96 2.42 -22.80 22.55
CA GLU A 96 2.77 -21.70 23.46
C GLU A 96 3.52 -20.58 22.72
N SER A 97 4.51 -20.94 21.91
CA SER A 97 5.27 -19.99 21.10
C SER A 97 4.38 -19.27 20.07
N GLY A 98 3.44 -19.98 19.45
CA GLY A 98 2.47 -19.41 18.53
C GLY A 98 1.49 -18.44 19.22
N ILE A 99 1.02 -18.78 20.43
CA ILE A 99 0.17 -17.90 21.24
C ILE A 99 0.92 -16.62 21.61
N LEU A 100 2.14 -16.75 22.15
CA LEU A 100 2.98 -15.60 22.51
C LEU A 100 3.25 -14.70 21.30
N TYR A 101 3.54 -15.31 20.15
CA TYR A 101 3.74 -14.57 18.90
C TYR A 101 2.51 -13.75 18.50
N PHE A 102 1.31 -14.33 18.56
CA PHE A 102 0.09 -13.60 18.21
C PHE A 102 -0.25 -12.47 19.20
N GLU A 103 0.03 -12.67 20.48
CA GLU A 103 -0.12 -11.63 21.50
C GLU A 103 0.88 -10.49 21.27
N GLN A 104 2.13 -10.78 20.88
CA GLN A 104 3.14 -9.79 20.50
C GLN A 104 2.78 -9.06 19.20
N LEU A 105 2.33 -9.80 18.18
CA LEU A 105 1.94 -9.24 16.88
C LEU A 105 0.86 -8.18 17.04
N LYS A 106 -0.08 -8.36 17.98
CA LYS A 106 -1.09 -7.35 18.29
C LYS A 106 -0.46 -6.04 18.80
N ALA A 107 0.45 -6.12 19.77
CA ALA A 107 1.14 -4.93 20.28
C ALA A 107 2.00 -4.26 19.20
N GLU A 108 2.72 -5.06 18.41
CA GLU A 108 3.53 -4.55 17.30
C GLU A 108 2.69 -3.96 16.17
N SER A 109 1.44 -4.42 16.01
CA SER A 109 0.53 -3.90 14.99
C SER A 109 0.05 -2.49 15.26
N ASP A 110 -0.21 -2.14 16.52
CA ASP A 110 -0.64 -0.79 16.90
C ASP A 110 0.50 0.21 16.63
N ALA A 111 1.72 -0.13 17.08
CA ALA A 111 2.91 0.68 16.81
C ALA A 111 3.20 0.81 15.30
N PHE A 112 2.91 -0.24 14.53
CA PHE A 112 3.12 -0.21 13.08
C PHE A 112 2.07 0.64 12.35
N LEU A 113 0.81 0.63 12.79
CA LEU A 113 -0.22 1.53 12.28
C LEU A 113 0.11 3.00 12.60
N GLU A 114 0.67 3.27 13.78
CA GLU A 114 1.16 4.61 14.15
C GLU A 114 2.29 5.06 13.22
N GLU A 115 3.28 4.20 12.93
CA GLU A 115 4.38 4.49 12.00
C GLU A 115 3.85 4.82 10.59
N ILE A 116 2.89 4.03 10.08
CA ILE A 116 2.24 4.30 8.79
C ILE A 116 1.50 5.65 8.81
N SER A 117 0.73 5.92 9.86
CA SER A 117 -0.02 7.18 9.99
C SER A 117 0.92 8.39 10.05
N TYR A 118 2.04 8.25 10.77
CA TYR A 118 3.05 9.29 10.90
C TYR A 118 3.69 9.61 9.55
N THR A 119 4.19 8.61 8.81
CA THR A 119 4.77 8.79 7.46
C THR A 119 3.74 9.39 6.49
N ALA A 120 2.48 8.96 6.56
CA ALA A 120 1.42 9.53 5.71
C ALA A 120 1.18 11.02 5.99
N GLU A 121 1.22 11.42 7.26
CA GLU A 121 1.12 12.82 7.69
C GLU A 121 2.32 13.63 7.20
N GLN A 122 3.55 13.12 7.35
CA GLN A 122 4.77 13.80 6.88
C GLN A 122 4.74 14.04 5.37
N LEU A 123 4.36 13.03 4.58
CA LEU A 123 4.22 13.17 3.13
C LEU A 123 3.14 14.19 2.74
N ARG A 124 2.04 14.26 3.49
CA ARG A 124 0.97 15.25 3.24
C ARG A 124 1.43 16.67 3.56
N ASN A 125 2.12 16.86 4.68
CA ASN A 125 2.67 18.14 5.08
C ASN A 125 3.73 18.62 4.09
N LEU A 126 4.64 17.73 3.68
CA LEU A 126 5.64 18.05 2.66
C LEU A 126 5.00 18.47 1.33
N ARG A 127 3.93 17.77 0.91
CA ARG A 127 3.17 18.15 -0.29
C ARG A 127 2.60 19.56 -0.17
N HIS A 128 1.99 19.87 0.98
CA HIS A 128 1.47 21.20 1.28
C HIS A 128 2.57 22.26 1.24
N ASP A 129 3.72 22.01 1.86
CA ASP A 129 4.84 22.95 1.90
C ASP A 129 5.47 23.19 0.52
N ILE A 130 5.47 22.17 -0.35
CA ILE A 130 5.88 22.31 -1.75
C ILE A 130 4.90 23.17 -2.52
N ASP A 131 3.59 22.93 -2.35
CA ASP A 131 2.52 23.69 -2.99
C ASP A 131 2.51 25.17 -2.54
N GLN A 132 2.90 25.45 -1.29
CA GLN A 132 3.04 26.80 -0.74
C GLN A 132 4.41 27.45 -1.00
N GLU A 133 5.31 26.76 -1.71
CA GLU A 133 6.68 27.20 -2.00
C GLU A 133 7.54 27.55 -0.76
N VAL A 134 7.24 26.96 0.40
CA VAL A 134 7.86 27.32 1.70
C VAL A 134 9.29 26.78 1.83
N LEU A 135 9.58 25.66 1.18
CA LEU A 135 10.85 24.93 1.34
C LEU A 135 11.74 25.04 0.11
N ASP A 136 13.05 25.03 0.31
CA ASP A 136 14.02 24.92 -0.78
C ASP A 136 14.13 23.49 -1.32
N ASN A 137 14.55 23.35 -2.59
CA ASN A 137 14.64 22.06 -3.28
C ASN A 137 15.57 21.05 -2.58
N ILE A 138 16.62 21.51 -1.88
CA ILE A 138 17.54 20.64 -1.12
C ILE A 138 16.80 20.01 0.06
N ILE A 139 16.07 20.84 0.83
CA ILE A 139 15.29 20.40 1.99
C ILE A 139 14.18 19.44 1.53
N ILE A 140 13.48 19.76 0.45
CA ILE A 140 12.46 18.89 -0.14
C ILE A 140 13.03 17.50 -0.47
N ARG A 141 14.24 17.45 -1.06
CA ARG A 141 14.90 16.19 -1.41
C ARG A 141 15.29 15.38 -0.18
N GLU A 142 15.79 16.02 0.87
CA GLU A 142 16.14 15.34 2.13
C GLU A 142 14.92 14.71 2.81
N TYR A 143 13.80 15.44 2.84
CA TYR A 143 12.52 14.90 3.33
C TYR A 143 12.04 13.71 2.49
N ILE A 144 12.04 13.83 1.16
CA ILE A 144 11.64 12.73 0.27
C ILE A 144 12.51 11.48 0.50
N ASN A 145 13.83 11.66 0.65
CA ASN A 145 14.74 10.53 0.90
C ASN A 145 14.45 9.86 2.25
N THR A 146 14.16 10.65 3.28
CA THR A 146 13.83 10.16 4.62
C THR A 146 12.55 9.33 4.60
N GLU A 147 11.49 9.88 3.99
CA GLU A 147 10.20 9.20 3.89
C GLU A 147 10.26 7.99 2.94
N ALA A 148 11.06 8.02 1.88
CA ALA A 148 11.27 6.87 1.01
C ALA A 148 11.90 5.68 1.76
N GLU A 149 12.90 5.92 2.61
CA GLU A 149 13.45 4.86 3.46
C GLU A 149 12.45 4.42 4.54
N ALA A 150 11.59 5.31 5.06
CA ALA A 150 10.51 4.92 5.95
C ALA A 150 9.50 3.99 5.26
N VAL A 151 8.99 4.35 4.08
CA VAL A 151 8.08 3.51 3.27
C VAL A 151 8.70 2.14 2.98
N LYS A 152 10.00 2.10 2.64
CA LYS A 152 10.72 0.85 2.42
C LYS A 152 10.81 -0.02 3.67
N ARG A 153 11.08 0.55 4.85
CA ARG A 153 11.06 -0.18 6.12
C ARG A 153 9.67 -0.71 6.43
N ILE A 154 8.64 0.11 6.22
CA ILE A 154 7.24 -0.27 6.41
C ILE A 154 6.89 -1.48 5.54
N LYS A 155 7.19 -1.42 4.24
CA LYS A 155 6.99 -2.54 3.32
C LYS A 155 7.67 -3.83 3.79
N ALA A 156 8.93 -3.74 4.21
CA ALA A 156 9.68 -4.90 4.70
C ALA A 156 9.05 -5.52 5.96
N LYS A 157 8.63 -4.68 6.90
CA LYS A 157 7.98 -5.09 8.15
C LYS A 157 6.61 -5.73 7.89
N ASN A 158 5.82 -5.17 6.98
CA ASN A 158 4.55 -5.75 6.55
C ASN A 158 4.75 -7.16 5.94
N GLN A 159 5.74 -7.31 5.05
CA GLN A 159 6.06 -8.62 4.46
C GLN A 159 6.49 -9.64 5.51
N TYR A 160 7.27 -9.22 6.51
CA TYR A 160 7.67 -10.07 7.62
C TYR A 160 6.45 -10.59 8.40
N PHE A 161 5.53 -9.69 8.76
CA PHE A 161 4.29 -10.07 9.45
C PHE A 161 3.41 -11.01 8.62
N LEU A 162 3.26 -10.75 7.32
CA LEU A 162 2.54 -11.62 6.39
C LEU A 162 3.09 -13.05 6.39
N ASN A 163 4.41 -13.18 6.24
CA ASN A 163 5.06 -14.48 6.18
C ASN A 163 4.93 -15.24 7.50
N SER A 164 5.10 -14.55 8.62
CA SER A 164 5.05 -15.17 9.94
C SER A 164 3.63 -15.59 10.33
N LEU A 165 2.60 -14.78 10.02
CA LEU A 165 1.21 -15.19 10.20
C LEU A 165 0.89 -16.46 9.40
N ASN A 166 1.26 -16.48 8.11
CA ASN A 166 0.98 -17.63 7.25
C ASN A 166 1.66 -18.91 7.76
N ALA A 167 2.89 -18.82 8.28
CA ALA A 167 3.59 -19.96 8.88
C ALA A 167 2.87 -20.49 10.14
N ASN A 168 2.38 -19.59 11.00
CA ASN A 168 1.67 -19.98 12.22
C ASN A 168 0.26 -20.53 11.93
N LEU A 169 -0.43 -20.02 10.91
CA LEU A 169 -1.71 -20.58 10.45
C LEU A 169 -1.52 -22.01 9.92
N LEU A 170 -0.50 -22.24 9.08
CA LEU A 170 -0.17 -23.57 8.56
C LEU A 170 0.17 -24.56 9.68
N LEU A 171 0.85 -24.10 10.73
CA LEU A 171 1.12 -24.90 11.92
C LEU A 171 -0.19 -25.36 12.60
N ILE A 172 -1.16 -24.46 12.77
CA ILE A 172 -2.47 -24.81 13.34
C ILE A 172 -3.21 -25.80 12.46
N GLU A 173 -3.30 -25.55 11.16
CA GLU A 173 -3.97 -26.45 10.23
C GLU A 173 -3.38 -27.86 10.29
N THR A 174 -2.05 -27.96 10.34
CA THR A 174 -1.33 -29.24 10.47
C THR A 174 -1.66 -29.93 11.81
N LEU A 175 -1.71 -29.19 12.91
CA LEU A 175 -2.01 -29.74 14.23
C LEU A 175 -3.47 -30.16 14.38
N VAL A 176 -4.42 -29.40 13.83
CA VAL A 176 -5.85 -29.72 13.82
C VAL A 176 -6.09 -30.99 12.99
N THR A 177 -5.51 -31.08 11.80
CA THR A 177 -5.68 -32.24 10.90
C THR A 177 -5.15 -33.53 11.54
N ASN A 178 -3.95 -33.47 12.13
CA ASN A 178 -3.35 -34.62 12.83
C ASN A 178 -4.14 -35.07 14.07
N ASN A 179 -4.81 -34.15 14.78
CA ASN A 179 -5.68 -34.51 15.90
C ASN A 179 -7.02 -35.11 15.44
N ALA A 180 -7.59 -34.61 14.34
CA ALA A 180 -8.83 -35.15 13.78
C ALA A 180 -8.66 -36.60 13.31
N GLU A 181 -7.58 -36.91 12.58
CA GLU A 181 -7.28 -38.27 12.09
C GLU A 181 -7.08 -39.29 13.23
N ARG A 182 -6.47 -38.85 14.36
CA ARG A 182 -6.32 -39.70 15.55
C ARG A 182 -7.62 -39.96 16.29
N SER A 183 -8.58 -39.04 16.25
CA SER A 183 -9.89 -39.20 16.89
C SER A 183 -10.85 -40.13 16.13
N VAL A 184 -10.60 -40.39 14.84
CA VAL A 184 -11.38 -41.31 13.99
C VAL A 184 -10.81 -42.74 14.03
N SER A 185 -9.58 -42.92 14.50
CA SER A 185 -8.87 -44.20 14.54
C SER A 185 -8.95 -44.94 15.89
N ASN A 186 -9.65 -44.37 16.88
CA ASN A 186 -9.97 -44.96 18.18
C ASN A 186 -11.48 -45.17 18.32
#